data_AF-L1NV51-F1
#
_entry.id   AF-L1NV51-F1
#
_cell.length_a   1.000
_cell.length_b   1.000
_cell.length_c   1.000
_cell.angle_alpha   90.00
_cell.angle_beta   90.00
_cell.angle_gamma   90.00
#
_symmetry.space_group_name_H-M   'P 1'
#
loop_
_entity.id
_entity.type
_entity.pdbx_description
1 polymer ?
#
loop_
_entity_poly.entity_id
_entity_poly.type
_entity_poly.pdbx_seq_one_letter_code
_entity_poly.pdbx_strand_id
1 'polypeptide(L)'
;MISAQEFSEGRIILIDKPLHWSSFQAVNKIKWAIIKHYKLKKIKIGHAGTLDPLASGLLVLCTGKYTKKITEIQDATKTYTGTITLGATTPSYDMETEVDTHYPTAHITPEMIEEVRQQFTGELLQTPPVFSAIKKEGKRLYEFAREGEVVEVPQRTIYIHNFEIDATNFPELHFEVTCSKGTYIRSLANDFGKALGTGGYLSALRRTRIGDYKVEDALSPDAFVEAYIPDLRQGNVKPLEAKEVPPPFKKKKKNNWLEREWQQFTGMFSRGDKAIMLTLLILFGTVITLMATQLQHKPKEILIEMVQLPDDVPLPPTPIDELPTSPTPNTLSSNNLTTNVYNQANPQLQHSTDEIKTLDELLNERMATEMATAKDELLSSDRTTTDFVVNEKTTADIKVRETDKVNKNTLVKYNLQGRTGVIPNPVFTCEAEGQVVVIITVNDNGRVTKTSIDRQQSTTDNDCLIDNSLHYAQQAKFNVDIQKKEQIGSITYIFQRKR
;
A
#
# COMPACT_ATOMS: atom_id res chain seq x y z
N MET A 1 11.96 37.70 -7.72
CA MET A 1 12.91 36.56 -7.77
C MET A 1 13.00 35.95 -6.39
N ILE A 2 12.77 34.64 -6.25
CA ILE A 2 12.81 33.95 -4.94
C ILE A 2 14.26 33.56 -4.66
N SER A 3 14.87 34.04 -3.58
CA SER A 3 16.27 33.76 -3.28
C SER A 3 16.56 32.28 -2.92
N ALA A 4 17.81 31.86 -3.07
CA ALA A 4 18.27 30.53 -2.62
C ALA A 4 18.05 30.30 -1.12
N GLN A 5 18.16 31.37 -0.32
CA GLN A 5 17.96 31.33 1.12
C GLN A 5 16.50 31.03 1.45
N GLU A 6 15.55 31.71 0.80
CA GLU A 6 14.11 31.45 0.99
C GLU A 6 13.74 29.99 0.67
N PHE A 7 14.30 29.42 -0.40
CA PHE A 7 14.08 28.01 -0.72
C PHE A 7 14.64 27.06 0.36
N SER A 8 15.76 27.42 0.98
CA SER A 8 16.41 26.63 2.03
C SER A 8 15.71 26.77 3.39
N GLU A 9 15.22 27.96 3.71
CA GLU A 9 14.38 28.25 4.88
C GLU A 9 13.03 27.54 4.76
N GLY A 10 12.47 27.50 3.56
CA GLY A 10 11.34 26.67 3.17
C GLY A 10 10.20 27.48 2.59
N ARG A 11 9.63 26.99 1.48
CA ARG A 11 8.45 27.55 0.81
C ARG A 11 7.46 26.44 0.47
N ILE A 12 6.21 26.84 0.33
CA ILE A 12 5.17 26.08 -0.36
C ILE A 12 5.15 26.56 -1.81
N ILE A 13 5.12 25.63 -2.75
CA ILE A 13 5.07 25.89 -4.19
C ILE A 13 3.88 25.11 -4.75
N LEU A 14 2.97 25.80 -5.43
CA LEU A 14 1.80 25.20 -6.05
C LEU A 14 2.10 24.95 -7.52
N ILE A 15 2.07 23.69 -7.94
CA ILE A 15 2.33 23.27 -9.32
C ILE A 15 1.08 22.66 -9.92
N ASP A 16 0.64 23.16 -11.08
CA ASP A 16 -0.33 22.47 -11.92
C ASP A 16 0.41 21.40 -12.72
N LYS A 17 0.35 20.16 -12.25
CA LYS A 17 1.07 19.03 -12.84
C LYS A 17 0.42 18.69 -14.19
N PRO A 18 1.17 18.72 -15.30
CA PRO A 18 0.64 18.32 -16.60
C PRO A 18 0.34 16.81 -16.63
N LEU A 19 -0.49 16.42 -17.59
CA LEU A 19 -0.79 15.03 -17.89
C LEU A 19 0.49 14.27 -18.32
N HIS A 20 0.52 12.96 -18.10
CA HIS A 20 1.63 12.04 -18.39
C HIS A 20 2.91 12.25 -17.57
N TRP A 21 3.00 13.30 -16.76
CA TRP A 21 4.10 13.48 -15.83
C TRP A 21 3.80 12.75 -14.51
N SER A 22 4.76 11.97 -14.03
CA SER A 22 4.76 11.55 -12.62
C SER A 22 4.96 12.75 -11.69
N SER A 23 4.46 12.64 -10.47
CA SER A 23 4.71 13.64 -9.42
C SER A 23 6.21 13.86 -9.17
N PHE A 24 7.02 12.79 -9.27
CA PHE A 24 8.47 12.87 -9.09
C PHE A 24 9.17 13.64 -10.22
N GLN A 25 8.72 13.50 -11.47
CA GLN A 25 9.24 14.30 -12.59
C GLN A 25 9.00 15.80 -12.37
N ALA A 26 7.81 16.19 -11.91
CA ALA A 26 7.51 17.58 -11.57
C ALA A 26 8.42 18.09 -10.45
N VAL A 27 8.58 17.34 -9.35
CA VAL A 27 9.51 17.67 -8.26
C VAL A 27 10.94 17.85 -8.79
N ASN A 28 11.42 16.91 -9.61
CA ASN A 28 12.79 16.95 -10.13
C ASN A 28 13.03 18.14 -11.06
N LYS A 29 12.07 18.47 -11.94
CA LYS A 29 12.17 19.64 -12.81
C LYS A 29 12.41 20.91 -12.00
N ILE A 30 11.60 21.14 -10.97
CA ILE A 30 11.72 22.31 -10.08
C ILE A 30 13.02 22.25 -9.28
N LYS A 31 13.35 21.08 -8.70
CA LYS A 31 14.58 20.86 -7.93
C LYS A 31 15.83 21.22 -8.73
N TRP A 32 15.93 20.70 -9.96
CA TRP A 32 17.08 20.89 -10.82
C TRP A 32 17.20 22.32 -11.32
N ALA A 33 16.09 22.98 -11.63
CA ALA A 33 16.09 24.39 -11.99
C ALA A 33 16.69 25.25 -10.86
N ILE A 34 16.22 25.06 -9.63
CA ILE A 34 16.72 25.78 -8.44
C ILE A 34 18.22 25.49 -8.22
N ILE A 35 18.61 24.21 -8.23
CA ILE A 35 20.01 23.79 -8.03
C ILE A 35 20.92 24.46 -9.06
N LYS A 36 20.55 24.42 -10.34
CA LYS A 36 21.38 24.92 -11.44
C LYS A 36 21.50 26.44 -11.42
N HIS A 37 20.39 27.15 -11.24
CA HIS A 37 20.39 28.61 -11.23
C HIS A 37 21.17 29.18 -10.04
N TYR A 38 20.98 28.63 -8.83
CA TYR A 38 21.67 29.10 -7.63
C TYR A 38 23.00 28.40 -7.35
N LYS A 39 23.47 27.54 -8.25
CA LYS A 39 24.71 26.75 -8.11
C LYS A 39 24.81 26.02 -6.77
N LEU A 40 23.69 25.49 -6.29
CA LEU A 40 23.60 24.80 -5.00
C LEU A 40 24.07 23.35 -5.14
N LYS A 41 24.74 22.80 -4.13
CA LYS A 41 25.08 21.36 -4.12
C LYS A 41 23.84 20.48 -3.94
N LYS A 42 22.90 20.92 -3.12
CA LYS A 42 21.66 20.19 -2.82
C LYS A 42 20.58 21.16 -2.33
N ILE A 43 19.33 20.76 -2.56
CA ILE A 43 18.15 21.37 -1.93
C ILE A 43 17.20 20.25 -1.50
N LYS A 44 16.58 20.43 -0.33
CA LYS A 44 15.51 19.55 0.13
C LYS A 44 14.19 20.01 -0.47
N ILE A 45 13.52 19.12 -1.20
CA ILE A 45 12.20 19.36 -1.79
C ILE A 45 11.42 18.04 -1.79
N GLY A 46 10.12 18.13 -1.53
CA GLY A 46 9.19 17.00 -1.58
C GLY A 46 7.79 17.48 -1.94
N HIS A 47 6.87 16.54 -2.20
CA HIS A 47 5.48 16.85 -2.54
C HIS A 47 4.52 16.35 -1.45
N ALA A 48 3.38 17.03 -1.31
CA ALA A 48 2.37 16.74 -0.30
C ALA A 48 1.17 15.96 -0.86
N GLY A 49 1.47 14.85 -1.52
CA GLY A 49 0.46 13.93 -2.06
C GLY A 49 0.74 13.59 -3.52
N THR A 50 0.80 12.30 -3.81
CA THR A 50 1.04 11.82 -5.18
C THR A 50 -0.18 12.12 -6.06
N LEU A 51 0.07 12.47 -7.31
CA LEU A 51 -0.86 12.36 -8.44
C LEU A 51 -0.31 11.34 -9.42
N ASP A 52 -1.20 10.50 -9.91
CA ASP A 52 -0.92 9.50 -10.93
C ASP A 52 -0.52 10.18 -12.26
N PRO A 53 0.24 9.50 -13.14
CA PRO A 53 0.65 10.07 -14.43
C PRO A 53 -0.53 10.51 -15.30
N LEU A 54 -1.62 9.74 -15.29
CA LEU A 54 -2.86 10.03 -16.03
C LEU A 54 -3.80 11.01 -15.32
N ALA A 55 -3.37 11.58 -14.20
CA ALA A 55 -4.05 12.70 -13.55
C ALA A 55 -3.35 14.02 -13.85
N SER A 56 -4.06 15.15 -13.81
CA SER A 56 -3.48 16.49 -13.86
C SER A 56 -3.82 17.30 -12.60
N GLY A 57 -3.36 18.54 -12.52
CA GLY A 57 -3.81 19.47 -11.49
C GLY A 57 -2.83 19.64 -10.33
N LEU A 58 -3.37 20.12 -9.21
CA LEU A 58 -2.60 20.66 -8.10
C LEU A 58 -1.67 19.63 -7.44
N LEU A 59 -0.38 19.91 -7.50
CA LEU A 59 0.69 19.24 -6.79
C LEU A 59 1.39 20.26 -5.89
N VAL A 60 1.16 20.15 -4.58
CA VAL A 60 1.80 21.01 -3.59
C VAL A 60 3.21 20.50 -3.29
N LEU A 61 4.22 21.34 -3.51
CA LEU A 61 5.62 21.07 -3.19
C LEU A 61 6.05 21.89 -1.98
N CYS A 62 6.90 21.30 -1.15
CA CYS A 62 7.52 21.97 -0.02
C CYS A 62 9.05 21.92 -0.16
N THR A 63 9.74 23.03 0.10
CA THR A 63 11.21 23.09 0.13
C THR A 63 11.74 23.25 1.56
N GLY A 64 13.03 23.02 1.76
CA GLY A 64 13.72 23.40 3.01
C GLY A 64 13.05 22.85 4.27
N LYS A 65 12.86 23.70 5.29
CA LYS A 65 12.23 23.33 6.56
C LYS A 65 10.74 23.00 6.39
N TYR A 66 10.07 23.55 5.37
CA TYR A 66 8.64 23.33 5.11
C TYR A 66 8.32 21.91 4.65
N THR A 67 9.32 21.13 4.23
CA THR A 67 9.16 19.69 4.02
C THR A 67 8.65 18.93 5.26
N LYS A 68 8.78 19.51 6.46
CA LYS A 68 8.19 18.97 7.69
C LYS A 68 6.66 19.11 7.74
N LYS A 69 6.08 20.06 7.00
CA LYS A 69 4.62 20.29 6.88
C LYS A 69 3.92 19.36 5.88
N ILE A 70 4.68 18.51 5.17
CA ILE A 70 4.12 17.64 4.12
C ILE A 70 3.01 16.73 4.65
N THR A 71 3.20 16.13 5.83
CA THR A 71 2.22 15.22 6.43
C THR A 71 0.91 15.94 6.76
N GLU A 72 0.99 17.15 7.30
CA GLU A 72 -0.18 18.00 7.59
C GLU A 72 -0.98 18.31 6.31
N ILE A 73 -0.30 18.73 5.24
CA ILE A 73 -0.95 19.04 3.95
C ILE A 73 -1.53 17.77 3.30
N GLN A 74 -0.84 16.63 3.45
CA GLN A 74 -1.36 15.33 2.98
C GLN A 74 -2.64 14.92 3.71
N ASP A 75 -2.79 15.32 4.97
CA ASP A 75 -3.94 14.97 5.79
C ASP A 75 -5.18 15.82 5.52
N ALA A 76 -5.02 16.99 4.88
CA ALA A 76 -6.14 17.84 4.49
C ALA A 76 -7.16 17.13 3.55
N THR A 77 -8.33 17.70 3.36
CA THR A 77 -9.27 17.24 2.32
C THR A 77 -8.70 17.51 0.92
N LYS A 78 -9.19 16.78 -0.08
CA LYS A 78 -8.83 17.00 -1.49
C LYS A 78 -10.09 17.06 -2.34
N THR A 79 -10.08 17.93 -3.35
CA THR A 79 -11.16 18.02 -4.34
C THR A 79 -10.61 17.65 -5.71
N TYR A 80 -11.38 16.82 -6.42
CA TYR A 80 -11.07 16.35 -7.75
C TYR A 80 -12.26 16.57 -8.68
N THR A 81 -11.95 16.82 -9.94
CA THR A 81 -12.89 16.74 -11.06
C THR A 81 -12.41 15.68 -12.04
N GLY A 82 -13.31 15.13 -12.84
CA GLY A 82 -12.93 14.09 -13.80
C GLY A 82 -14.10 13.49 -14.54
N THR A 83 -13.82 12.34 -15.16
CA THR A 83 -14.80 11.57 -15.92
C THR A 83 -14.72 10.10 -15.53
N ILE A 84 -15.86 9.51 -15.19
CA ILE A 84 -16.05 8.07 -15.05
C ILE A 84 -16.70 7.58 -16.34
N THR A 85 -16.11 6.59 -17.01
CA THR A 85 -16.72 5.97 -18.19
C THR A 85 -17.36 4.65 -17.78
N LEU A 86 -18.66 4.50 -18.06
CA LEU A 86 -19.46 3.31 -17.75
C LEU A 86 -19.51 2.33 -18.94
N GLY A 87 -19.84 1.07 -18.65
CA GLY A 87 -19.99 0.02 -19.66
C GLY A 87 -18.73 -0.77 -19.96
N ALA A 88 -17.66 -0.55 -19.19
CA ALA A 88 -16.43 -1.30 -19.28
C ALA A 88 -15.61 -1.22 -17.99
N THR A 89 -14.67 -2.14 -17.82
CA THR A 89 -13.66 -2.12 -16.75
C THR A 89 -12.25 -2.16 -17.33
N THR A 90 -11.26 -1.76 -16.54
CA THR A 90 -9.84 -1.94 -16.85
C THR A 90 -9.13 -2.49 -15.62
N PRO A 91 -8.07 -3.30 -15.75
CA PRO A 91 -7.33 -3.83 -14.59
C PRO A 91 -6.73 -2.77 -13.66
N SER A 92 -6.39 -1.60 -14.19
CA SER A 92 -5.81 -0.46 -13.46
C SER A 92 -6.86 0.49 -12.86
N TYR A 93 -8.14 0.29 -13.20
CA TYR A 93 -9.27 1.18 -12.92
C TYR A 93 -9.13 2.60 -13.51
N ASP A 94 -8.19 2.78 -14.44
CA ASP A 94 -8.04 3.96 -15.28
C ASP A 94 -7.60 3.57 -16.71
N MET A 95 -7.12 4.54 -17.47
CA MET A 95 -6.66 4.35 -18.85
C MET A 95 -5.21 3.84 -18.98
N GLU A 96 -4.55 3.40 -17.90
CA GLU A 96 -3.17 2.85 -17.98
C GLU A 96 -3.15 1.48 -18.67
N THR A 97 -4.24 0.73 -18.58
CA THR A 97 -4.40 -0.59 -19.21
C THR A 97 -5.61 -0.59 -20.13
N GLU A 98 -5.56 -1.43 -21.16
CA GLU A 98 -6.70 -1.70 -22.06
C GLU A 98 -7.92 -2.21 -21.28
N VAL A 99 -9.08 -2.07 -21.89
CA VAL A 99 -10.36 -2.61 -21.37
C VAL A 99 -10.28 -4.13 -21.30
N ASP A 100 -10.69 -4.69 -20.16
CA ASP A 100 -10.74 -6.15 -19.93
C ASP A 100 -12.13 -6.75 -20.10
N THR A 101 -13.19 -5.97 -19.85
CA THR A 101 -14.58 -6.44 -19.97
C THR A 101 -15.50 -5.30 -20.36
N HIS A 102 -16.52 -5.61 -21.15
CA HIS A 102 -17.59 -4.70 -21.56
C HIS A 102 -18.94 -5.15 -21.00
N TYR A 103 -19.81 -4.20 -20.71
CA TYR A 103 -21.12 -4.43 -20.12
C TYR A 103 -22.20 -3.59 -20.82
N PRO A 104 -23.46 -4.07 -20.87
CA PRO A 104 -24.58 -3.25 -21.34
C PRO A 104 -24.77 -2.02 -20.45
N THR A 105 -25.17 -0.89 -21.05
CA THR A 105 -25.46 0.38 -20.35
C THR A 105 -26.91 0.84 -20.52
N ALA A 106 -27.68 0.17 -21.39
CA ALA A 106 -29.03 0.58 -21.77
C ALA A 106 -30.05 0.56 -20.61
N HIS A 107 -29.77 -0.18 -19.55
CA HIS A 107 -30.63 -0.26 -18.36
C HIS A 107 -30.43 0.91 -17.39
N ILE A 108 -29.42 1.76 -17.61
CA ILE A 108 -29.06 2.83 -16.67
C ILE A 108 -29.85 4.08 -16.98
N THR A 109 -30.60 4.56 -15.99
CA THR A 109 -31.35 5.81 -16.07
C THR A 109 -30.69 6.91 -15.23
N PRO A 110 -30.96 8.19 -15.51
CA PRO A 110 -30.49 9.30 -14.66
C PRO A 110 -30.91 9.15 -13.19
N GLU A 111 -32.11 8.62 -12.93
CA GLU A 111 -32.62 8.37 -11.57
C GLU A 111 -31.77 7.31 -10.86
N MET A 112 -31.40 6.23 -11.55
CA MET A 112 -30.51 5.20 -10.99
C MET A 112 -29.12 5.75 -10.66
N ILE A 113 -28.57 6.61 -11.52
CA ILE A 113 -27.28 7.27 -11.28
C ILE A 113 -27.34 8.09 -9.99
N GLU A 114 -28.41 8.87 -9.81
CA GLU A 114 -28.62 9.70 -8.62
C GLU A 114 -28.83 8.86 -7.35
N GLU A 115 -29.65 7.80 -7.40
CA GLU A 115 -29.85 6.87 -6.29
C GLU A 115 -28.55 6.20 -5.85
N VAL A 116 -27.73 5.75 -6.81
CA VAL A 116 -26.42 5.17 -6.50
C VAL A 116 -25.48 6.24 -5.95
N ARG A 117 -25.42 7.44 -6.53
CA ARG A 117 -24.56 8.56 -6.06
C ARG A 117 -24.75 8.87 -4.59
N GLN A 118 -25.98 8.85 -4.09
CA GLN A 118 -26.27 9.11 -2.68
C GLN A 118 -25.59 8.10 -1.73
N GLN A 119 -25.40 6.86 -2.16
CA GLN A 119 -24.72 5.80 -1.40
C GLN A 119 -23.20 6.04 -1.27
N PHE A 120 -22.63 6.88 -2.13
CA PHE A 120 -21.19 7.20 -2.16
C PHE A 120 -20.84 8.49 -1.42
N THR A 121 -21.75 9.03 -0.59
CA THR A 121 -21.47 10.18 0.28
C THR A 121 -21.41 9.73 1.74
N GLY A 122 -20.48 10.31 2.52
CA GLY A 122 -20.26 9.94 3.93
C GLY A 122 -19.11 8.96 4.11
N GLU A 123 -19.18 8.17 5.19
CA GLU A 123 -18.15 7.18 5.53
C GLU A 123 -18.32 5.91 4.68
N LEU A 124 -17.24 5.50 4.01
CA LEU A 124 -17.24 4.32 3.13
C LEU A 124 -16.03 3.44 3.42
N LEU A 125 -16.16 2.16 3.13
CA LEU A 125 -15.07 1.21 3.14
C LEU A 125 -14.56 1.01 1.71
N GLN A 126 -13.31 1.38 1.44
CA GLN A 126 -12.73 1.32 0.10
C GLN A 126 -11.56 0.35 0.05
N THR A 127 -11.51 -0.48 -0.99
CA THR A 127 -10.33 -1.27 -1.34
C THR A 127 -9.44 -0.45 -2.29
N PRO A 128 -8.20 -0.12 -1.90
CA PRO A 128 -7.23 0.48 -2.81
C PRO A 128 -7.02 -0.32 -4.11
N PRO A 129 -6.68 0.34 -5.23
CA PRO A 129 -6.31 -0.38 -6.44
C PRO A 129 -4.97 -1.09 -6.21
N VAL A 130 -4.78 -2.24 -6.86
CA VAL A 130 -3.52 -3.00 -6.82
C VAL A 130 -2.37 -2.14 -7.37
N PHE A 131 -2.64 -1.31 -8.38
CA PHE A 131 -1.71 -0.30 -8.90
C PHE A 131 -1.63 0.94 -7.99
N SER A 132 -1.16 0.75 -6.76
CA SER A 132 -0.98 1.84 -5.80
C SER A 132 0.38 1.83 -5.12
N ALA A 133 0.73 2.98 -4.54
CA ALA A 133 1.96 3.14 -3.79
C ALA A 133 1.89 2.56 -2.37
N ILE A 134 0.86 1.81 -1.98
CA ILE A 134 0.84 1.18 -0.65
C ILE A 134 1.95 0.14 -0.56
N LYS A 135 2.57 0.00 0.61
CA LYS A 135 3.56 -1.06 0.84
C LYS A 135 2.91 -2.27 1.50
N LYS A 136 3.19 -3.46 0.96
CA LYS A 136 2.92 -4.75 1.61
C LYS A 136 4.25 -5.49 1.66
N GLU A 137 4.63 -5.97 2.85
CA GLU A 137 5.88 -6.73 3.06
C GLU A 137 7.15 -6.03 2.55
N GLY A 138 7.17 -4.69 2.62
CA GLY A 138 8.32 -3.87 2.22
C GLY A 138 8.36 -3.46 0.73
N LYS A 139 7.66 -4.18 -0.15
CA LYS A 139 7.47 -3.87 -1.58
C LYS A 139 6.20 -3.03 -1.81
N ARG A 140 6.11 -2.30 -2.93
CA ARG A 140 4.91 -1.50 -3.27
C ARG A 140 3.88 -2.36 -4.02
N LEU A 141 2.58 -2.12 -3.84
CA LEU A 141 1.52 -2.90 -4.50
C LEU A 141 1.61 -2.89 -6.03
N TYR A 142 1.98 -1.76 -6.64
CA TYR A 142 2.18 -1.70 -8.09
C TYR A 142 3.33 -2.59 -8.60
N GLU A 143 4.30 -2.95 -7.74
CA GLU A 143 5.41 -3.84 -8.13
C GLU A 143 4.89 -5.26 -8.29
N PHE A 144 4.11 -5.73 -7.32
CA PHE A 144 3.42 -7.03 -7.40
C PHE A 144 2.45 -7.12 -8.59
N ALA A 145 1.68 -6.06 -8.87
CA ALA A 145 0.76 -6.01 -10.00
C ALA A 145 1.46 -6.22 -11.34
N ARG A 146 2.66 -5.65 -11.51
CA ARG A 146 3.48 -5.79 -12.73
C ARG A 146 4.13 -7.17 -12.84
N GLU A 147 4.38 -7.82 -11.70
CA GLU A 147 4.88 -9.19 -11.62
C GLU A 147 3.74 -10.23 -11.84
N GLY A 148 2.48 -9.77 -11.93
CA GLY A 148 1.30 -10.62 -12.12
C GLY A 148 0.84 -11.35 -10.84
N GLU A 149 1.36 -10.95 -9.68
CA GLU A 149 1.06 -11.59 -8.40
C GLU A 149 -0.27 -11.08 -7.82
N VAL A 150 -1.14 -12.01 -7.41
CA VAL A 150 -2.41 -11.67 -6.75
C VAL A 150 -2.13 -11.27 -5.31
N VAL A 151 -2.35 -9.99 -5.00
CA VAL A 151 -2.13 -9.46 -3.65
C VAL A 151 -3.44 -9.05 -3.02
N GLU A 152 -3.77 -9.64 -1.88
CA GLU A 152 -4.88 -9.18 -1.05
C GLU A 152 -4.58 -7.77 -0.52
N VAL A 153 -5.49 -6.84 -0.78
CA VAL A 153 -5.37 -5.43 -0.40
C VAL A 153 -6.38 -5.14 0.72
N PRO A 154 -5.92 -4.77 1.93
CA PRO A 154 -6.83 -4.50 3.03
C PRO A 154 -7.69 -3.27 2.72
N GLN A 155 -8.96 -3.35 3.10
CA GLN A 155 -9.89 -2.24 2.99
C GLN A 155 -9.55 -1.15 4.01
N ARG A 156 -9.93 0.08 3.69
CA ARG A 156 -9.73 1.24 4.58
C ARG A 156 -10.94 2.15 4.57
N THR A 157 -11.22 2.73 5.73
CA THR A 157 -12.25 3.75 5.87
C THR A 157 -11.82 5.02 5.17
N ILE A 158 -12.69 5.55 4.33
CA ILE A 158 -12.58 6.85 3.66
C ILE A 158 -13.83 7.68 3.98
N TYR A 159 -13.77 8.96 3.67
CA TYR A 159 -14.92 9.84 3.83
C TYR A 159 -15.10 10.69 2.57
N ILE A 160 -16.27 10.64 1.97
CA ILE A 160 -16.67 11.48 0.84
C ILE A 160 -17.55 12.61 1.37
N HIS A 161 -17.04 13.83 1.35
CA HIS A 161 -17.75 15.01 1.84
C HIS A 161 -18.79 15.53 0.86
N ASN A 162 -18.45 15.51 -0.44
CA ASN A 162 -19.34 15.89 -1.52
C ASN A 162 -19.04 15.03 -2.74
N PHE A 163 -20.06 14.64 -3.48
CA PHE A 163 -19.91 13.93 -4.75
C PHE A 163 -21.04 14.33 -5.69
N GLU A 164 -20.71 15.13 -6.70
CA GLU A 164 -21.62 15.60 -7.73
C GLU A 164 -21.31 14.88 -9.03
N ILE A 165 -22.36 14.53 -9.79
CA ILE A 165 -22.26 13.82 -11.06
C ILE A 165 -23.16 14.51 -12.08
N ASP A 166 -22.62 14.70 -13.29
CA ASP A 166 -23.34 15.10 -14.48
C ASP A 166 -23.30 13.95 -15.51
N ALA A 167 -24.49 13.46 -15.86
CA ALA A 167 -24.69 12.36 -16.80
C ALA A 167 -25.08 12.81 -18.22
N THR A 168 -25.00 14.11 -18.53
CA THR A 168 -25.42 14.66 -19.82
C THR A 168 -24.68 14.05 -21.02
N ASN A 169 -23.42 13.62 -20.83
CA ASN A 169 -22.59 13.01 -21.87
C ASN A 169 -22.49 11.47 -21.74
N PHE A 170 -23.56 10.81 -21.30
CA PHE A 170 -23.59 9.36 -21.10
C PHE A 170 -23.04 8.57 -22.32
N PRO A 171 -22.18 7.54 -22.12
CA PRO A 171 -21.83 6.85 -20.87
C PRO A 171 -20.69 7.49 -20.07
N GLU A 172 -20.26 8.70 -20.43
CA GLU A 172 -19.28 9.47 -19.67
C GLU A 172 -19.97 10.32 -18.61
N LEU A 173 -19.62 10.06 -17.36
CA LEU A 173 -20.12 10.79 -16.19
C LEU A 173 -19.07 11.78 -15.73
N HIS A 174 -19.32 13.07 -15.91
CA HIS A 174 -18.47 14.11 -15.34
C HIS A 174 -18.77 14.22 -13.84
N PHE A 175 -17.74 14.44 -13.03
CA PHE A 175 -17.93 14.55 -11.59
C PHE A 175 -17.07 15.63 -10.95
N GLU A 176 -17.53 16.08 -9.78
CA GLU A 176 -16.72 16.74 -8.76
C GLU A 176 -16.85 15.97 -7.44
N VAL A 177 -15.72 15.68 -6.79
CA VAL A 177 -15.70 14.95 -5.52
C VAL A 177 -14.74 15.62 -4.54
N THR A 178 -15.21 15.83 -3.31
CA THR A 178 -14.37 16.24 -2.18
C THR A 178 -14.26 15.10 -1.18
N CYS A 179 -13.05 14.66 -0.88
CA CYS A 179 -12.80 13.45 -0.10
C CYS A 179 -11.69 13.64 0.94
N SER A 180 -11.67 12.75 1.93
CA SER A 180 -10.61 12.68 2.92
C SER A 180 -9.31 12.11 2.33
N LYS A 181 -8.23 12.19 3.12
CA LYS A 181 -6.93 11.62 2.76
C LYS A 181 -7.04 10.12 2.49
N GLY A 182 -6.23 9.62 1.55
CA GLY A 182 -6.27 8.20 1.23
C GLY A 182 -7.62 7.79 0.63
N THR A 183 -8.22 8.61 -0.21
CA THR A 183 -9.27 8.15 -1.12
C THR A 183 -8.64 7.90 -2.49
N TYR A 184 -8.87 6.73 -3.08
CA TYR A 184 -8.52 6.45 -4.48
C TYR A 184 -9.72 6.72 -5.37
N ILE A 185 -9.62 7.74 -6.24
CA ILE A 185 -10.69 8.09 -7.17
C ILE A 185 -10.87 6.99 -8.24
N ARG A 186 -9.81 6.26 -8.57
CA ARG A 186 -9.87 5.08 -9.46
C ARG A 186 -10.76 3.97 -8.89
N SER A 187 -10.57 3.61 -7.61
CA SER A 187 -11.47 2.67 -6.93
C SER A 187 -12.89 3.21 -6.87
N LEU A 188 -13.08 4.51 -6.57
CA LEU A 188 -14.40 5.13 -6.55
C LEU A 188 -15.13 4.96 -7.89
N ALA A 189 -14.46 5.21 -9.01
CA ALA A 189 -15.03 5.04 -10.36
C ALA A 189 -15.47 3.60 -10.64
N ASN A 190 -14.61 2.63 -10.31
CA ASN A 190 -14.88 1.21 -10.49
C ASN A 190 -16.02 0.71 -9.58
N ASP A 191 -16.01 1.12 -8.31
CA ASP A 191 -17.03 0.73 -7.34
C ASP A 191 -18.39 1.36 -7.70
N PHE A 192 -18.40 2.60 -8.19
CA PHE A 192 -19.60 3.26 -8.71
C PHE A 192 -20.21 2.52 -9.90
N GLY A 193 -19.38 2.15 -10.88
CA GLY A 193 -19.84 1.37 -12.03
C GLY A 193 -20.34 -0.03 -11.67
N LYS A 194 -19.73 -0.68 -10.67
CA LYS A 194 -20.22 -1.95 -10.11
C LYS A 194 -21.59 -1.81 -9.45
N ALA A 195 -21.80 -0.73 -8.69
CA ALA A 195 -23.09 -0.46 -8.04
C ALA A 195 -24.21 -0.22 -9.07
N LEU A 196 -23.89 0.32 -10.25
CA LEU A 196 -24.81 0.44 -11.39
C LEU A 196 -24.96 -0.86 -12.22
N GLY A 197 -24.22 -1.92 -11.89
CA GLY A 197 -24.28 -3.20 -12.59
C GLY A 197 -23.70 -3.17 -14.02
N THR A 198 -22.80 -2.24 -14.35
CA THR A 198 -22.22 -2.07 -15.70
C THR A 198 -20.69 -1.91 -15.71
N GLY A 199 -20.05 -1.95 -14.54
CA GLY A 199 -18.63 -1.64 -14.43
C GLY A 199 -18.33 -0.17 -14.73
N GLY A 200 -17.10 0.24 -14.45
CA GLY A 200 -16.66 1.60 -14.74
C GLY A 200 -15.17 1.76 -14.51
N TYR A 201 -14.59 2.75 -15.16
CA TYR A 201 -13.20 3.13 -14.95
C TYR A 201 -13.03 4.64 -15.03
N LEU A 202 -11.92 5.15 -14.49
CA LEU A 202 -11.62 6.57 -14.49
C LEU A 202 -10.93 6.96 -15.80
N SER A 203 -11.62 7.69 -16.68
CA SER A 203 -11.08 8.11 -17.97
C SER A 203 -10.34 9.45 -17.93
N ALA A 204 -10.70 10.33 -16.99
CA ALA A 204 -10.00 11.59 -16.76
C ALA A 204 -9.99 11.96 -15.28
N LEU A 205 -8.88 12.56 -14.81
CA LEU A 205 -8.76 13.04 -13.44
C LEU A 205 -7.96 14.34 -13.35
N ARG A 206 -8.48 15.30 -12.58
CA ARG A 206 -7.80 16.54 -12.24
C ARG A 206 -8.01 16.86 -10.76
N ARG A 207 -6.92 17.07 -10.02
CA ARG A 207 -7.01 17.58 -8.64
C ARG A 207 -7.08 19.10 -8.65
N THR A 208 -8.18 19.67 -8.17
CA THR A 208 -8.40 21.12 -8.16
C THR A 208 -8.01 21.76 -6.83
N ARG A 209 -8.03 21.00 -5.72
CA ARG A 209 -7.78 21.56 -4.38
C ARG A 209 -7.16 20.56 -3.40
N ILE A 210 -6.33 21.07 -2.48
CA ILE A 210 -5.85 20.37 -1.28
C ILE A 210 -5.98 21.32 -0.10
N GLY A 211 -6.93 21.08 0.82
CA GLY A 211 -7.24 22.01 1.90
C GLY A 211 -7.50 23.42 1.35
N ASP A 212 -6.72 24.40 1.81
CA ASP A 212 -6.82 25.79 1.38
C ASP A 212 -6.10 26.11 0.06
N TYR A 213 -5.28 25.18 -0.46
CA TYR A 213 -4.53 25.38 -1.70
C TYR A 213 -5.37 25.01 -2.91
N LYS A 214 -5.44 25.90 -3.91
CA LYS A 214 -6.20 25.68 -5.13
C LYS A 214 -5.33 25.65 -6.38
N VAL A 215 -5.81 25.00 -7.43
CA VAL A 215 -5.08 24.83 -8.69
C VAL A 215 -5.01 26.11 -9.50
N GLU A 216 -5.95 27.04 -9.29
CA GLU A 216 -5.98 28.34 -9.97
C GLU A 216 -4.80 29.23 -9.54
N ASP A 217 -4.26 29.00 -8.34
CA ASP A 217 -3.07 29.67 -7.81
C ASP A 217 -1.76 28.97 -8.22
N ALA A 218 -1.86 27.86 -8.97
CA ALA A 218 -0.73 27.03 -9.34
C ALA A 218 -0.18 27.39 -10.72
N LEU A 219 1.13 27.19 -10.89
CA LEU A 219 1.80 27.35 -12.19
C LEU A 219 2.18 25.99 -12.76
N SER A 220 2.23 25.87 -14.09
CA SER A 220 2.89 24.72 -14.69
C SER A 220 4.37 24.67 -14.29
N PRO A 221 5.03 23.49 -14.32
CA PRO A 221 6.44 23.40 -13.97
C PRO A 221 7.33 24.35 -14.79
N ASP A 222 7.04 24.52 -16.08
CA ASP A 222 7.80 25.41 -16.95
C ASP A 222 7.51 26.89 -16.66
N ALA A 223 6.23 27.26 -16.45
CA ALA A 223 5.87 28.63 -16.08
C ALA A 223 6.47 29.04 -14.73
N PHE A 224 6.53 28.12 -13.75
CA PHE A 224 7.21 28.38 -12.48
C PHE A 224 8.70 28.68 -12.68
N VAL A 225 9.37 27.86 -13.51
CA VAL A 225 10.81 28.05 -13.79
C VAL A 225 11.04 29.37 -14.51
N GLU A 226 10.20 29.73 -15.48
CA GLU A 226 10.32 31.00 -16.20
C GLU A 226 10.08 32.21 -15.29
N ALA A 227 9.05 32.16 -14.44
CA ALA A 227 8.68 33.28 -13.58
C ALA A 227 9.67 33.51 -12.42
N TYR A 228 10.23 32.43 -11.85
CA TYR A 228 10.96 32.51 -10.58
C TYR A 228 12.42 32.07 -10.64
N ILE A 229 12.82 31.33 -11.69
CA ILE A 229 14.18 30.84 -11.90
C ILE A 229 14.75 31.23 -13.29
N PRO A 230 14.66 32.50 -13.74
CA PRO A 230 15.26 32.94 -14.98
C PRO A 230 16.79 33.07 -14.86
N ASP A 231 17.51 31.98 -15.20
CA ASP A 231 18.80 32.09 -15.93
C ASP A 231 19.21 30.77 -16.63
N LEU A 232 18.23 30.00 -17.15
CA LEU A 232 18.51 28.80 -17.95
C LEU A 232 18.54 29.06 -19.47
N ARG A 233 18.59 30.34 -19.88
CA ARG A 233 18.58 30.78 -21.29
C ARG A 233 19.93 31.25 -21.85
N GLN A 234 21.05 31.19 -21.11
CA GLN A 234 22.37 31.61 -21.65
C GLN A 234 23.37 30.46 -21.82
N GLY A 235 22.95 29.41 -22.50
CA GLY A 235 23.86 28.41 -23.08
C GLY A 235 23.50 28.18 -24.54
N ASN A 236 23.97 29.06 -25.43
CA ASN A 236 23.98 28.96 -26.89
C ASN A 236 23.04 27.90 -27.50
N VAL A 237 21.74 28.22 -27.59
CA VAL A 237 20.95 27.70 -28.71
C VAL A 237 21.12 28.72 -29.82
N LYS A 238 22.00 28.43 -30.78
CA LYS A 238 22.00 29.16 -32.06
C LYS A 238 20.56 29.07 -32.60
N PRO A 239 19.95 30.19 -33.01
CA PRO A 239 18.68 30.13 -33.72
C PRO A 239 18.87 29.19 -34.91
N LEU A 240 18.02 28.17 -35.01
CA LEU A 240 17.95 27.40 -36.25
C LEU A 240 17.38 28.35 -37.29
N GLU A 241 18.25 28.86 -38.16
CA GLU A 241 17.83 29.52 -39.38
C GLU A 241 16.84 28.62 -40.10
N ALA A 242 15.71 29.19 -40.50
CA ALA A 242 14.65 28.52 -41.24
C ALA A 242 15.24 27.97 -42.55
N LYS A 243 15.53 26.67 -42.58
CA LYS A 243 15.76 25.95 -43.82
C LYS A 243 14.41 25.54 -44.39
N GLU A 244 14.22 25.93 -45.65
CA GLU A 244 13.08 25.63 -46.51
C GLU A 244 12.62 24.17 -46.38
N VAL A 245 11.31 23.99 -46.38
CA VAL A 245 10.62 22.70 -46.24
C VAL A 245 11.00 21.78 -47.40
N PRO A 246 11.64 20.61 -47.16
CA PRO A 246 11.85 19.63 -48.21
C PRO A 246 10.59 18.76 -48.41
N PRO A 247 10.39 18.18 -49.62
CA PRO A 247 9.19 17.45 -49.99
C PRO A 247 9.03 16.13 -49.23
N PRO A 248 7.83 15.51 -49.23
CA PRO A 248 7.50 14.43 -48.31
C PRO A 248 8.36 13.18 -48.50
N PHE A 249 8.62 12.57 -47.35
CA PHE A 249 9.56 11.49 -47.08
C PHE A 249 9.45 10.29 -48.03
N LYS A 250 10.58 9.96 -48.67
CA LYS A 250 10.88 8.58 -49.08
C LYS A 250 11.55 7.84 -47.93
N LYS A 251 11.01 6.68 -47.57
CA LYS A 251 11.54 5.75 -46.55
C LYS A 251 13.02 5.45 -46.79
N LYS A 252 13.90 5.67 -45.79
CA LYS A 252 15.15 4.87 -45.65
C LYS A 252 15.83 4.91 -44.27
N LYS A 253 16.21 3.69 -43.88
CA LYS A 253 17.32 3.16 -43.04
C LYS A 253 17.46 3.56 -41.55
N LYS A 254 17.37 2.51 -40.72
CA LYS A 254 17.86 2.40 -39.34
C LYS A 254 19.25 3.04 -39.21
N ASN A 255 19.36 4.09 -38.41
CA ASN A 255 20.63 4.55 -37.85
C ASN A 255 20.54 4.50 -36.32
N ASN A 256 21.65 4.06 -35.73
CA ASN A 256 21.81 3.56 -34.37
C ASN A 256 21.43 4.58 -33.29
N TRP A 257 20.18 4.53 -32.84
CA TRP A 257 19.71 5.18 -31.61
C TRP A 257 20.52 4.72 -30.38
N LEU A 258 20.88 3.43 -30.34
CA LEU A 258 21.69 2.85 -29.26
C LEU A 258 23.08 3.51 -29.12
N GLU A 259 23.76 3.87 -30.21
CA GLU A 259 25.10 4.47 -30.12
C GLU A 259 25.06 5.84 -29.42
N ARG A 260 24.00 6.61 -29.62
CA ARG A 260 23.84 7.94 -29.00
C ARG A 260 23.55 7.85 -27.51
N GLU A 261 22.73 6.88 -27.09
CA GLU A 261 22.50 6.62 -25.67
C GLU A 261 23.73 6.03 -24.98
N TRP A 262 24.47 5.15 -25.66
CA TRP A 262 25.69 4.54 -25.10
C TRP A 262 26.81 5.57 -24.91
N GLN A 263 26.94 6.54 -25.82
CA GLN A 263 27.88 7.65 -25.65
C GLN A 263 27.49 8.60 -24.51
N GLN A 264 26.19 8.86 -24.29
CA GLN A 264 25.73 9.65 -23.14
C GLN A 264 25.93 8.90 -21.82
N PHE A 265 25.62 7.60 -21.79
CA PHE A 265 25.78 6.77 -20.60
C PHE A 265 27.25 6.62 -20.19
N THR A 266 28.14 6.32 -21.14
CA THR A 266 29.59 6.21 -20.87
C THR A 266 30.25 7.56 -20.56
N GLY A 267 29.62 8.68 -20.90
CA GLY A 267 30.06 10.02 -20.52
C GLY A 267 29.91 10.34 -19.02
N MET A 268 29.08 9.60 -18.29
CA MET A 268 28.77 9.84 -16.86
C MET A 268 29.78 9.25 -15.88
N PHE A 269 30.69 8.40 -16.35
CA PHE A 269 31.60 7.62 -15.50
C PHE A 269 33.05 8.09 -15.62
N SER A 270 33.79 8.11 -14.51
CA SER A 270 35.20 8.50 -14.50
C SER A 270 36.07 7.45 -15.21
N ARG A 271 37.34 7.78 -15.52
CA ARG A 271 38.24 6.83 -16.21
C ARG A 271 38.44 5.52 -15.42
N GLY A 272 38.41 5.57 -14.09
CA GLY A 272 38.48 4.38 -13.23
C GLY A 272 37.19 3.54 -13.29
N ASP A 273 36.04 4.20 -13.29
CA ASP A 273 34.72 3.53 -13.34
C ASP A 273 34.51 2.81 -14.69
N LYS A 274 35.04 3.35 -15.78
CA LYS A 274 35.01 2.69 -17.10
C LYS A 274 35.78 1.38 -17.11
N ALA A 275 36.91 1.31 -16.41
CA ALA A 275 37.70 0.08 -16.29
C ALA A 275 36.95 -0.99 -15.49
N ILE A 276 36.28 -0.60 -14.39
CA ILE A 276 35.47 -1.49 -13.56
C ILE A 276 34.24 -2.00 -14.31
N MET A 277 33.56 -1.13 -15.06
CA MET A 277 32.40 -1.54 -15.87
C MET A 277 32.80 -2.51 -16.98
N LEU A 278 33.97 -2.31 -17.62
CA LEU A 278 34.47 -3.20 -18.65
C LEU A 278 34.85 -4.57 -18.07
N THR A 279 35.51 -4.63 -16.91
CA THR A 279 35.86 -5.90 -16.27
C THR A 279 34.63 -6.67 -15.82
N LEU A 280 33.61 -5.99 -15.27
CA LEU A 280 32.33 -6.62 -14.92
C LEU A 280 31.58 -7.16 -16.14
N LEU A 281 31.60 -6.44 -17.27
CA LEU A 281 30.98 -6.90 -18.53
C LEU A 281 31.65 -8.16 -19.08
N ILE A 282 32.98 -8.22 -19.03
CA ILE A 282 33.75 -9.40 -19.43
C ILE A 282 33.42 -10.57 -18.50
N LEU A 283 33.40 -10.34 -17.18
CA LEU A 283 33.12 -11.37 -16.18
C LEU A 283 31.68 -11.92 -16.32
N PHE A 284 30.71 -11.03 -16.53
CA PHE A 284 29.33 -11.41 -16.82
C PHE A 284 29.20 -12.21 -18.14
N GLY A 285 29.91 -11.78 -19.19
CA GLY A 285 29.99 -12.51 -20.45
C GLY A 285 30.54 -13.93 -20.28
N THR A 286 31.60 -14.10 -19.47
CA THR A 286 32.18 -15.42 -19.17
C THR A 286 31.22 -16.31 -18.37
N VAL A 287 30.45 -15.76 -17.43
CA VAL A 287 29.45 -16.51 -16.66
C VAL A 287 28.30 -16.97 -17.56
N ILE A 288 27.81 -16.10 -18.45
CA ILE A 288 26.76 -16.46 -19.41
C ILE A 288 27.25 -17.55 -20.37
N THR A 289 28.48 -17.46 -20.88
CA THR A 289 29.02 -18.49 -21.77
C THR A 289 29.18 -19.83 -21.06
N LEU A 290 29.63 -19.84 -19.80
CA LEU A 290 29.69 -21.06 -18.97
C LEU A 290 28.30 -21.64 -18.69
N MET A 291 27.29 -20.81 -18.42
CA MET A 291 25.91 -21.28 -18.26
C MET A 291 25.34 -21.86 -19.55
N ALA A 292 25.60 -21.20 -20.69
CA ALA A 292 25.12 -21.66 -21.99
C ALA A 292 25.75 -22.99 -22.40
N THR A 293 27.05 -23.20 -22.12
CA THR A 293 27.71 -24.49 -22.38
C THR A 293 27.20 -25.61 -21.46
N GLN A 294 26.88 -25.31 -20.19
CA GLN A 294 26.24 -26.29 -19.31
C GLN A 294 24.83 -26.68 -19.74
N LEU A 295 24.07 -25.76 -20.34
CA LEU A 295 22.71 -26.02 -20.81
C LEU A 295 22.67 -26.88 -22.09
N GLN A 296 23.73 -26.88 -22.91
CA GLN A 296 23.80 -27.71 -24.12
C GLN A 296 24.12 -29.20 -23.85
N HIS A 297 24.58 -29.55 -22.65
CA HIS A 297 24.92 -30.94 -22.30
C HIS A 297 23.90 -31.64 -21.39
N LYS A 298 22.78 -30.99 -21.04
CA LYS A 298 21.65 -31.68 -20.42
C LYS A 298 20.68 -32.17 -21.50
N PRO A 299 20.37 -33.48 -21.56
CA PRO A 299 19.29 -33.96 -22.43
C PRO A 299 17.99 -33.29 -21.99
N LYS A 300 17.20 -32.81 -22.96
CA LYS A 300 15.87 -32.26 -22.71
C LYS A 300 14.93 -33.43 -22.40
N GLU A 301 14.69 -33.68 -21.13
CA GLU A 301 13.57 -34.54 -20.71
C GLU A 301 12.28 -33.73 -20.88
N ILE A 302 11.49 -34.11 -21.89
CA ILE A 302 10.12 -33.62 -22.06
C ILE A 302 9.23 -34.57 -21.25
N LEU A 303 8.73 -34.10 -20.11
CA LEU A 303 7.68 -34.82 -19.38
C LEU A 303 6.35 -34.52 -20.11
N ILE A 304 5.89 -35.47 -20.92
CA ILE A 304 4.49 -35.48 -21.38
C ILE A 304 3.74 -36.36 -20.40
N GLU A 305 2.98 -35.75 -19.51
CA GLU A 305 2.00 -36.46 -18.70
C GLU A 305 0.78 -36.74 -19.57
N MET A 306 0.72 -37.96 -20.13
CA MET A 306 -0.49 -38.44 -20.79
C MET A 306 -1.46 -38.91 -19.71
N VAL A 307 -2.49 -38.11 -19.45
CA VAL A 307 -3.67 -38.56 -18.69
C VAL A 307 -4.45 -39.51 -19.60
N GLN A 308 -4.34 -40.81 -19.35
CA GLN A 308 -5.25 -41.80 -19.91
C GLN A 308 -6.62 -41.64 -19.24
N LEU A 309 -7.64 -41.34 -20.04
CA LEU A 309 -9.05 -41.45 -19.66
C LEU A 309 -9.39 -42.95 -19.52
N PRO A 310 -9.96 -43.40 -18.39
CA PRO A 310 -10.55 -44.73 -18.31
C PRO A 310 -11.85 -44.78 -19.13
N ASP A 311 -12.01 -45.90 -19.83
CA ASP A 311 -13.14 -46.26 -20.66
C ASP A 311 -14.50 -46.27 -19.93
N ASP A 312 -15.54 -46.09 -20.75
CA ASP A 312 -16.98 -46.18 -20.52
C ASP A 312 -17.46 -46.95 -19.27
N VAL A 313 -18.18 -46.23 -18.39
CA VAL A 313 -19.13 -46.83 -17.42
C VAL A 313 -20.49 -46.15 -17.60
N PRO A 314 -21.58 -46.90 -17.81
CA PRO A 314 -22.88 -46.34 -18.16
C PRO A 314 -23.56 -45.69 -16.95
N LEU A 315 -24.10 -44.47 -17.17
CA LEU A 315 -24.89 -43.73 -16.19
C LEU A 315 -26.24 -44.45 -15.91
N PRO A 316 -26.67 -44.58 -14.65
CA PRO A 316 -28.01 -45.04 -14.31
C PRO A 316 -29.07 -43.94 -14.61
N PRO A 317 -30.33 -44.32 -14.91
CA PRO A 317 -31.36 -43.36 -15.30
C PRO A 317 -31.84 -42.51 -14.11
N THR A 318 -32.02 -41.22 -14.35
CA THR A 318 -32.67 -40.27 -13.44
C THR A 318 -34.18 -40.53 -13.35
N PRO A 319 -34.79 -40.51 -12.15
CA PRO A 319 -36.24 -40.51 -12.01
C PRO A 319 -36.82 -39.16 -12.43
N ILE A 320 -37.91 -39.22 -13.19
CA ILE A 320 -38.80 -38.10 -13.52
C ILE A 320 -39.76 -37.96 -12.35
N ASP A 321 -39.78 -36.81 -11.68
CA ASP A 321 -40.86 -36.45 -10.75
C ASP A 321 -41.57 -35.17 -11.22
N GLU A 322 -42.89 -35.24 -11.10
CA GLU A 322 -43.91 -34.42 -11.73
C GLU A 322 -44.06 -33.02 -11.11
N LEU A 323 -44.53 -32.08 -11.94
CA LEU A 323 -45.09 -30.80 -11.53
C LEU A 323 -46.34 -30.99 -10.65
N PRO A 324 -46.61 -30.06 -9.72
CA PRO A 324 -47.95 -29.48 -9.74
C PRO A 324 -48.00 -27.95 -9.52
N THR A 325 -48.70 -27.30 -10.45
CA THR A 325 -49.76 -26.27 -10.30
C THR A 325 -49.72 -25.24 -9.15
N SER A 326 -49.87 -23.96 -9.56
CA SER A 326 -50.24 -22.78 -8.76
C SER A 326 -51.63 -22.87 -8.10
N PRO A 327 -51.91 -22.07 -7.04
CA PRO A 327 -52.71 -20.85 -7.26
C PRO A 327 -52.27 -19.60 -6.43
N THR A 328 -52.75 -18.44 -6.90
CA THR A 328 -52.66 -17.03 -6.43
C THR A 328 -53.51 -16.71 -5.18
N PRO A 329 -53.68 -15.44 -4.69
CA PRO A 329 -52.74 -14.36 -4.31
C PRO A 329 -53.03 -13.72 -2.90
N ASN A 330 -52.22 -12.72 -2.50
CA ASN A 330 -52.37 -11.71 -1.42
C ASN A 330 -52.02 -12.08 0.05
N THR A 331 -50.96 -11.46 0.59
CA THR A 331 -51.06 -10.35 1.59
C THR A 331 -49.68 -9.79 1.94
N LEU A 332 -49.63 -8.46 2.10
CA LEU A 332 -48.48 -7.67 2.55
C LEU A 332 -48.06 -8.02 3.99
N SER A 333 -46.76 -8.13 4.23
CA SER A 333 -46.13 -7.58 5.43
C SER A 333 -44.65 -7.34 5.17
N SER A 334 -44.25 -6.09 5.40
CA SER A 334 -42.88 -5.65 5.64
C SER A 334 -42.12 -6.59 6.59
N ASN A 335 -40.83 -6.87 6.31
CA ASN A 335 -39.74 -6.82 7.28
C ASN A 335 -38.35 -7.12 6.63
N ASN A 336 -37.51 -6.09 6.68
CA ASN A 336 -36.04 -5.98 6.80
C ASN A 336 -35.09 -7.13 6.39
N LEU A 337 -34.06 -6.71 5.65
CA LEU A 337 -32.74 -7.33 5.45
C LEU A 337 -32.20 -8.05 6.70
N THR A 338 -31.56 -9.22 6.50
CA THR A 338 -30.14 -9.44 6.83
C THR A 338 -29.68 -10.85 6.44
N THR A 339 -28.53 -10.90 5.75
CA THR A 339 -27.47 -11.94 5.74
C THR A 339 -27.78 -13.42 5.47
N ASN A 340 -26.93 -13.98 4.59
CA ASN A 340 -26.54 -15.39 4.44
C ASN A 340 -27.29 -16.22 3.39
N VAL A 341 -26.87 -16.08 2.13
CA VAL A 341 -27.00 -17.15 1.13
C VAL A 341 -25.68 -17.30 0.38
N TYR A 342 -24.75 -18.06 0.95
CA TYR A 342 -23.70 -18.76 0.21
C TYR A 342 -23.05 -19.77 1.15
N ASN A 343 -23.60 -20.99 1.21
CA ASN A 343 -22.94 -22.21 1.66
C ASN A 343 -23.91 -23.38 1.50
N GLN A 344 -23.91 -24.03 0.34
CA GLN A 344 -24.41 -25.39 0.19
C GLN A 344 -23.82 -26.03 -1.08
N ALA A 345 -22.81 -26.88 -0.89
CA ALA A 345 -22.52 -28.06 -1.73
C ALA A 345 -21.40 -28.90 -1.08
N ASN A 346 -21.74 -30.06 -0.50
CA ASN A 346 -21.40 -31.38 -1.06
C ASN A 346 -21.69 -32.50 -0.03
N PRO A 347 -22.63 -33.43 -0.29
CA PRO A 347 -22.95 -34.55 0.60
C PRO A 347 -22.43 -35.86 -0.01
N GLN A 348 -21.16 -36.22 0.18
CA GLN A 348 -20.68 -37.60 -0.03
C GLN A 348 -19.24 -37.76 0.45
N LEU A 349 -19.04 -38.39 1.60
CA LEU A 349 -17.87 -39.18 1.99
C LEU A 349 -18.20 -39.89 3.33
N GLN A 350 -18.38 -41.21 3.29
CA GLN A 350 -18.56 -42.07 4.47
C GLN A 350 -17.18 -42.58 4.92
N HIS A 351 -16.87 -42.48 6.23
CA HIS A 351 -15.62 -42.93 6.84
C HIS A 351 -15.66 -44.41 7.26
N SER A 352 -14.53 -45.12 7.12
CA SER A 352 -14.33 -46.45 7.72
C SER A 352 -14.08 -46.36 9.22
N THR A 353 -14.56 -47.37 9.95
CA THR A 353 -14.53 -47.50 11.41
C THR A 353 -13.18 -48.00 11.90
N ASP A 354 -12.36 -47.10 12.41
CA ASP A 354 -11.39 -47.34 13.50
C ASP A 354 -11.32 -46.03 14.30
N GLU A 355 -11.37 -46.08 15.63
CA GLU A 355 -11.36 -44.89 16.50
C GLU A 355 -10.02 -44.16 16.39
N ILE A 356 -9.98 -43.14 15.53
CA ILE A 356 -8.87 -42.19 15.43
C ILE A 356 -9.01 -41.18 16.57
N LYS A 357 -8.13 -41.25 17.57
CA LYS A 357 -8.02 -40.21 18.61
C LYS A 357 -7.73 -38.86 17.96
N THR A 358 -8.48 -37.86 18.37
CA THR A 358 -8.35 -36.49 17.85
C THR A 358 -7.01 -35.86 18.26
N LEU A 359 -6.51 -34.91 17.47
CA LEU A 359 -5.28 -34.17 17.78
C LEU A 359 -5.38 -33.49 19.17
N ASP A 360 -6.58 -33.04 19.55
CA ASP A 360 -6.86 -32.46 20.86
C ASP A 360 -6.78 -33.49 22.01
N GLU A 361 -7.19 -34.75 21.78
CA GLU A 361 -7.01 -35.82 22.77
C GLU A 361 -5.54 -36.17 22.98
N LEU A 362 -4.76 -36.23 21.89
CA LEU A 362 -3.31 -36.48 21.96
C LEU A 362 -2.56 -35.31 22.63
N LEU A 363 -2.99 -34.08 22.39
CA LEU A 363 -2.43 -32.88 23.03
C LEU A 363 -2.78 -32.82 24.52
N ASN A 364 -4.00 -33.20 24.90
CA ASN A 364 -4.43 -33.22 26.30
C ASN A 364 -3.73 -34.31 27.13
N GLU A 365 -3.53 -35.52 26.57
CA GLU A 365 -2.72 -36.56 27.21
C GLU A 365 -1.28 -36.08 27.45
N ARG A 366 -0.69 -35.38 26.48
CA ARG A 366 0.68 -34.85 26.58
C ARG A 366 0.78 -33.72 27.61
N MET A 367 -0.17 -32.79 27.60
CA MET A 367 -0.23 -31.67 28.56
C MET A 367 -0.46 -32.15 30.00
N ALA A 368 -1.28 -33.18 30.21
CA ALA A 368 -1.48 -33.76 31.54
C ALA A 368 -0.19 -34.38 32.10
N THR A 369 0.60 -35.01 31.22
CA THR A 369 1.89 -35.61 31.57
C THR A 369 2.95 -34.55 31.91
N GLU A 370 2.95 -33.43 31.18
CA GLU A 370 3.84 -32.27 31.41
C GLU A 370 3.46 -31.48 32.68
N MET A 371 2.17 -31.35 33.00
CA MET A 371 1.73 -30.72 34.24
C MET A 371 2.04 -31.55 35.49
N ALA A 372 2.00 -32.88 35.39
CA ALA A 372 2.39 -33.76 36.48
C ALA A 372 3.89 -33.62 36.81
N THR A 373 4.74 -33.53 35.78
CA THR A 373 6.18 -33.32 35.93
C THR A 373 6.54 -31.93 36.47
N ALA A 374 5.86 -30.88 36.00
CA ALA A 374 6.08 -29.51 36.49
C ALA A 374 5.64 -29.31 37.96
N LYS A 375 4.63 -30.08 38.42
CA LYS A 375 4.16 -30.02 39.80
C LYS A 375 5.14 -30.64 40.79
N ASP A 376 5.83 -31.72 40.39
CA ASP A 376 6.88 -32.34 41.20
C ASP A 376 8.14 -31.46 41.27
N GLU A 377 8.46 -30.69 40.22
CA GLU A 377 9.54 -29.70 40.26
C GLU A 377 9.21 -28.51 41.17
N LEU A 378 7.95 -28.03 41.19
CA LEU A 378 7.56 -26.86 41.97
C LEU A 378 7.58 -27.09 43.49
N LEU A 379 7.32 -28.31 43.93
CA LEU A 379 7.36 -28.69 45.35
C LEU A 379 8.79 -28.82 45.91
N SER A 380 9.82 -28.70 45.05
CA SER A 380 11.22 -28.93 45.42
C SER A 380 12.04 -27.65 45.69
N SER A 381 11.48 -26.45 45.52
CA SER A 381 12.24 -25.20 45.67
C SER A 381 11.63 -24.20 46.68
N ASP A 382 12.21 -24.20 47.88
CA ASP A 382 11.97 -23.25 48.97
C ASP A 382 12.83 -21.98 48.79
N ARG A 383 12.23 -20.78 48.86
CA ARG A 383 12.70 -19.62 49.66
C ARG A 383 11.90 -18.32 49.49
N THR A 384 11.11 -18.03 50.53
CA THR A 384 11.00 -16.79 51.33
C THR A 384 10.66 -15.42 50.69
N THR A 385 9.55 -14.90 51.22
CA THR A 385 8.88 -13.60 51.19
C THR A 385 9.67 -12.41 51.77
N THR A 386 9.36 -11.18 51.35
CA THR A 386 9.15 -10.00 52.23
C THR A 386 8.44 -8.81 51.55
N ASP A 387 7.79 -8.00 52.38
CA ASP A 387 6.62 -7.12 52.20
C ASP A 387 6.76 -5.74 51.49
N PHE A 388 5.61 -5.30 50.93
CA PHE A 388 4.94 -3.97 50.87
C PHE A 388 5.72 -2.62 50.85
N VAL A 389 5.26 -1.67 50.00
CA VAL A 389 4.45 -0.48 50.37
C VAL A 389 4.08 0.36 49.12
N VAL A 390 2.82 0.78 49.03
CA VAL A 390 2.28 1.76 48.06
C VAL A 390 2.50 3.19 48.57
N ASN A 391 2.88 4.11 47.69
CA ASN A 391 2.68 5.54 47.94
C ASN A 391 2.30 6.29 46.65
N GLU A 392 1.05 6.76 46.58
CA GLU A 392 0.58 7.73 45.60
C GLU A 392 0.91 9.15 46.08
N LYS A 393 1.64 9.93 45.27
CA LYS A 393 1.37 11.38 45.13
C LYS A 393 2.11 12.04 43.96
N THR A 394 1.29 12.75 43.17
CA THR A 394 1.54 13.97 42.37
C THR A 394 2.35 13.89 41.07
N THR A 395 1.58 14.02 39.98
CA THR A 395 1.82 14.83 38.77
C THR A 395 3.11 15.67 38.77
N ALA A 396 4.01 15.31 37.86
CA ALA A 396 5.00 16.22 37.30
C ALA A 396 5.00 16.05 35.77
N ASP A 397 4.59 17.10 35.07
CA ASP A 397 4.77 17.26 33.63
C ASP A 397 6.25 17.10 33.28
N ILE A 398 6.59 16.00 32.60
CA ILE A 398 7.91 15.85 31.99
C ILE A 398 7.93 16.72 30.73
N LYS A 399 8.39 17.97 30.89
CA LYS A 399 8.89 18.79 29.79
C LYS A 399 10.07 18.06 29.14
N VAL A 400 9.82 17.45 27.98
CA VAL A 400 10.86 16.87 27.12
C VAL A 400 11.81 17.99 26.70
N ARG A 401 13.06 17.93 27.17
CA ARG A 401 14.12 18.90 26.82
C ARG A 401 14.62 18.64 25.40
N GLU A 402 14.93 19.74 24.74
CA GLU A 402 15.32 19.85 23.35
C GLU A 402 16.76 19.37 23.09
N THR A 403 17.11 18.11 23.39
CA THR A 403 18.38 17.49 22.93
C THR A 403 18.35 15.96 22.78
N ASP A 404 17.26 15.27 23.06
CA ASP A 404 17.33 13.81 23.16
C ASP A 404 17.24 13.13 21.78
N LYS A 405 18.31 12.41 21.42
CA LYS A 405 18.41 11.67 20.15
C LYS A 405 17.38 10.54 20.12
N VAL A 406 16.27 10.76 19.44
CA VAL A 406 15.27 9.71 19.20
C VAL A 406 15.83 8.64 18.26
N ASN A 407 15.96 7.41 18.76
CA ASN A 407 16.21 6.24 17.90
C ASN A 407 14.87 5.74 17.35
N LYS A 408 14.71 5.73 16.02
CA LYS A 408 13.48 5.31 15.32
C LYS A 408 13.59 3.91 14.71
N ASN A 409 14.68 3.19 14.98
CA ASN A 409 14.99 1.93 14.33
C ASN A 409 14.69 0.74 15.25
N THR A 410 13.41 0.59 15.65
CA THR A 410 12.95 -0.59 16.37
C THR A 410 12.04 -1.42 15.47
N LEU A 411 12.38 -2.70 15.32
CA LEU A 411 11.50 -3.68 14.71
C LEU A 411 10.65 -4.31 15.81
N VAL A 412 9.33 -4.26 15.65
CA VAL A 412 8.37 -4.85 16.58
C VAL A 412 7.71 -6.05 15.93
N LYS A 413 7.73 -7.19 16.62
CA LYS A 413 7.02 -8.42 16.24
C LYS A 413 6.16 -8.86 17.41
N TYR A 414 5.12 -9.65 17.15
CA TYR A 414 4.35 -10.27 18.22
C TYR A 414 3.90 -11.66 17.82
N ASN A 415 3.61 -12.48 18.83
CA ASN A 415 3.02 -13.78 18.69
C ASN A 415 1.81 -13.88 19.62
N LEU A 416 0.61 -13.80 19.03
CA LEU A 416 -0.66 -13.98 19.71
C LEU A 416 -1.63 -14.69 18.76
N GLN A 417 -1.85 -15.98 18.97
CA GLN A 417 -2.57 -16.82 18.00
C GLN A 417 -4.01 -16.36 17.76
N GLY A 418 -4.36 -16.16 16.49
CA GLY A 418 -5.72 -15.81 16.06
C GLY A 418 -6.17 -14.41 16.43
N ARG A 419 -5.26 -13.53 16.87
CA ARG A 419 -5.55 -12.11 17.14
C ARG A 419 -4.60 -11.20 16.40
N THR A 420 -5.14 -10.15 15.81
CA THR A 420 -4.39 -9.10 15.13
C THR A 420 -4.25 -7.89 16.05
N GLY A 421 -3.02 -7.40 16.18
CA GLY A 421 -2.66 -6.32 17.11
C GLY A 421 -2.02 -5.11 16.42
N VAL A 422 -2.37 -3.92 16.91
CA VAL A 422 -1.65 -2.68 16.63
C VAL A 422 -0.76 -2.39 17.84
N ILE A 423 0.55 -2.50 17.64
CA ILE A 423 1.54 -2.26 18.68
C ILE A 423 2.22 -0.92 18.37
N PRO A 424 2.20 0.05 19.30
CA PRO A 424 2.89 1.31 19.11
C PRO A 424 4.41 1.08 18.98
N ASN A 425 5.03 1.77 18.02
CA ASN A 425 6.49 1.76 17.91
C ASN A 425 7.11 2.52 19.09
N PRO A 426 8.05 1.91 19.84
CA PRO A 426 8.64 2.56 20.99
C PRO A 426 9.52 3.73 20.55
N VAL A 427 9.39 4.85 21.27
CA VAL A 427 10.25 6.02 21.13
C VAL A 427 11.11 6.09 22.38
N PHE A 428 12.41 5.91 22.24
CA PHE A 428 13.34 5.84 23.37
C PHE A 428 14.60 6.64 23.07
N THR A 429 15.27 7.03 24.14
CA THR A 429 16.45 7.91 24.14
C THR A 429 17.75 7.17 24.43
N CYS A 430 17.68 5.85 24.65
CA CYS A 430 18.81 5.04 25.10
C CYS A 430 19.67 4.56 23.93
N GLU A 431 20.99 4.79 24.03
CA GLU A 431 21.98 4.41 23.02
C GLU A 431 22.44 2.96 23.21
N ALA A 432 21.50 2.01 23.25
CA ALA A 432 21.76 0.57 23.38
C ALA A 432 21.12 -0.23 22.23
N GLU A 433 21.66 -1.43 21.97
CA GLU A 433 21.10 -2.40 21.04
C GLU A 433 20.78 -3.70 21.78
N GLY A 434 19.84 -4.46 21.24
CA GLY A 434 19.40 -5.71 21.87
C GLY A 434 17.96 -6.07 21.53
N GLN A 435 17.55 -7.24 21.97
CA GLN A 435 16.20 -7.75 21.83
C GLN A 435 15.57 -7.84 23.22
N VAL A 436 14.35 -7.34 23.35
CA VAL A 436 13.53 -7.50 24.55
C VAL A 436 12.25 -8.24 24.17
N VAL A 437 11.97 -9.35 24.85
CA VAL A 437 10.75 -10.12 24.67
C VAL A 437 9.86 -9.90 25.89
N VAL A 438 8.66 -9.38 25.64
CA VAL A 438 7.65 -9.10 26.66
C VAL A 438 6.50 -10.09 26.52
N ILE A 439 6.25 -10.87 27.56
CA ILE A 439 5.05 -11.70 27.68
C ILE A 439 3.88 -10.78 28.02
N ILE A 440 2.78 -10.94 27.29
CA ILE A 440 1.57 -10.15 27.45
C ILE A 440 0.38 -11.06 27.76
N THR A 441 -0.54 -10.59 28.60
CA THR A 441 -1.88 -11.18 28.76
C THR A 441 -2.90 -10.22 28.20
N VAL A 442 -3.77 -10.70 27.31
CA VAL A 442 -4.78 -9.91 26.60
C VAL A 442 -6.17 -10.41 26.96
N ASN A 443 -7.06 -9.50 27.35
CA ASN A 443 -8.45 -9.85 27.67
C ASN A 443 -9.33 -9.98 26.41
N ASP A 444 -10.56 -10.47 26.57
CA ASP A 444 -11.60 -10.54 25.52
C ASP A 444 -11.78 -9.27 24.69
N ASN A 445 -11.66 -8.10 25.32
CA ASN A 445 -11.76 -6.78 24.68
C ASN A 445 -10.48 -6.34 23.93
N GLY A 446 -9.49 -7.23 23.82
CA GLY A 446 -8.25 -6.97 23.09
C GLY A 446 -7.26 -6.03 23.80
N ARG A 447 -7.43 -5.77 25.10
CA ARG A 447 -6.51 -4.94 25.89
C ARG A 447 -5.48 -5.79 26.61
N VAL A 448 -4.23 -5.32 26.63
CA VAL A 448 -3.18 -5.93 27.45
C VAL A 448 -3.44 -5.61 28.92
N THR A 449 -3.62 -6.64 29.75
CA THR A 449 -3.91 -6.52 31.19
C THR A 449 -2.68 -6.76 32.06
N LYS A 450 -1.74 -7.57 31.57
CA LYS A 450 -0.47 -7.87 32.27
C LYS A 450 0.68 -7.91 31.28
N THR A 451 1.84 -7.49 31.74
CA THR A 451 3.10 -7.52 30.99
C THR A 451 4.22 -8.00 31.90
N SER A 452 5.03 -8.94 31.44
CA SER A 452 6.25 -9.36 32.13
C SER A 452 7.37 -9.59 31.12
N ILE A 453 8.63 -9.43 31.54
CA ILE A 453 9.77 -9.68 30.66
C ILE A 453 10.10 -11.18 30.65
N ASP A 454 10.34 -11.71 29.45
CA ASP A 454 10.99 -13.00 29.27
C ASP A 454 12.51 -12.80 29.26
N ARG A 455 13.16 -13.03 30.40
CA ARG A 455 14.62 -12.90 30.53
C ARG A 455 15.40 -13.95 29.74
N GLN A 456 14.80 -15.09 29.42
CA GLN A 456 15.49 -16.16 28.67
C GLN A 456 15.56 -15.83 27.18
N GLN A 457 14.52 -15.18 26.63
CA GLN A 457 14.45 -14.81 25.22
C GLN A 457 14.90 -13.37 24.92
N SER A 458 15.15 -12.57 25.96
CA SER A 458 15.74 -11.23 25.83
C SER A 458 17.26 -11.31 25.76
N THR A 459 17.88 -10.51 24.90
CA THR A 459 19.34 -10.50 24.69
C THR A 459 20.04 -9.31 25.37
N THR A 460 19.30 -8.51 26.14
CA THR A 460 19.81 -7.32 26.83
C THR A 460 19.26 -7.22 28.24
N ASP A 461 20.13 -6.83 29.18
CA ASP A 461 19.78 -6.48 30.55
C ASP A 461 19.73 -4.95 30.75
N ASN A 462 19.63 -4.17 29.66
CA ASN A 462 19.56 -2.72 29.75
C ASN A 462 18.18 -2.28 30.27
N ASP A 463 18.12 -1.79 31.51
CA ASP A 463 16.90 -1.37 32.19
C ASP A 463 16.06 -0.39 31.34
N CYS A 464 16.69 0.55 30.65
CA CYS A 464 15.95 1.48 29.80
C CYS A 464 15.23 0.80 28.63
N LEU A 465 15.87 -0.16 27.95
CA LEU A 465 15.22 -0.90 26.87
C LEU A 465 14.07 -1.76 27.41
N ILE A 466 14.26 -2.35 28.59
CA ILE A 466 13.28 -3.19 29.27
C ILE A 466 12.05 -2.36 29.66
N ASP A 467 12.25 -1.26 30.37
CA ASP A 467 11.17 -0.39 30.86
C ASP A 467 10.34 0.19 29.71
N ASN A 468 11.01 0.64 28.63
CA ASN A 468 10.31 1.10 27.43
C ASN A 468 9.51 -0.04 26.79
N SER A 469 10.10 -1.23 26.64
CA SER A 469 9.40 -2.37 26.02
C SER A 469 8.15 -2.76 26.80
N LEU A 470 8.22 -2.79 28.14
CA LEU A 470 7.08 -3.05 29.01
C LEU A 470 6.01 -1.96 28.88
N HIS A 471 6.41 -0.69 28.91
CA HIS A 471 5.50 0.45 28.79
C HIS A 471 4.71 0.44 27.47
N TYR A 472 5.39 0.20 26.34
CA TYR A 472 4.75 0.15 25.04
C TYR A 472 3.93 -1.13 24.83
N ALA A 473 4.33 -2.25 25.45
CA ALA A 473 3.55 -3.48 25.42
C ALA A 473 2.19 -3.32 26.14
N GLN A 474 2.15 -2.58 27.25
CA GLN A 474 0.88 -2.29 27.96
C GLN A 474 -0.10 -1.47 27.12
N GLN A 475 0.40 -0.66 26.18
CA GLN A 475 -0.42 0.17 25.30
C GLN A 475 -0.89 -0.54 24.04
N ALA A 476 -0.40 -1.75 23.78
CA ALA A 476 -0.79 -2.53 22.61
C ALA A 476 -2.30 -2.87 22.67
N LYS A 477 -2.94 -2.86 21.50
CA LYS A 477 -4.35 -3.21 21.34
C LYS A 477 -4.51 -4.27 20.29
N PHE A 478 -5.32 -5.27 20.61
CA PHE A 478 -5.68 -6.39 19.75
C PHE A 478 -7.16 -6.31 19.39
N ASN A 479 -7.57 -7.02 18.35
CA ASN A 479 -8.99 -7.18 18.02
C ASN A 479 -9.74 -7.88 19.17
N VAL A 480 -11.03 -7.55 19.28
CA VAL A 480 -11.95 -8.16 20.26
C VAL A 480 -12.22 -9.60 19.84
N ASP A 481 -12.17 -10.52 20.80
CA ASP A 481 -12.53 -11.93 20.62
C ASP A 481 -13.15 -12.46 21.93
N ILE A 482 -14.47 -12.52 21.93
CA ILE A 482 -15.33 -12.85 23.07
C ILE A 482 -15.15 -14.31 23.53
N GLN A 483 -14.63 -15.19 22.66
CA GLN A 483 -14.41 -16.60 23.00
C GLN A 483 -13.16 -16.80 23.86
N LYS A 484 -12.24 -15.83 23.89
CA LYS A 484 -10.98 -15.90 24.65
C LYS A 484 -10.96 -14.84 25.75
N LYS A 485 -11.40 -15.24 26.96
CA LYS A 485 -11.46 -14.36 28.15
C LYS A 485 -10.09 -13.79 28.54
N GLU A 486 -9.06 -14.64 28.54
CA GLU A 486 -7.66 -14.24 28.70
C GLU A 486 -6.79 -15.06 27.75
N GLN A 487 -5.88 -14.39 27.05
CA GLN A 487 -4.93 -15.02 26.14
C GLN A 487 -3.51 -14.52 26.40
N ILE A 488 -2.57 -15.45 26.48
CA ILE A 488 -1.14 -15.13 26.66
C ILE A 488 -0.45 -15.13 25.29
N GLY A 489 0.43 -14.17 25.08
CA GLY A 489 1.29 -14.09 23.91
C GLY A 489 2.59 -13.35 24.25
N SER A 490 3.34 -12.97 23.21
CA SER A 490 4.56 -12.18 23.39
C SER A 490 4.68 -11.06 22.36
N ILE A 491 5.37 -9.99 22.74
CA ILE A 491 5.82 -8.91 21.86
C ILE A 491 7.35 -8.87 21.94
N THR A 492 8.00 -8.93 20.77
CA THR A 492 9.45 -8.84 20.63
C THR A 492 9.84 -7.49 20.06
N TYR A 493 10.62 -6.73 20.81
CA TYR A 493 11.22 -5.46 20.39
C TYR A 493 12.69 -5.70 20.05
N ILE A 494 13.10 -5.36 18.83
CA ILE A 494 14.49 -5.48 18.36
C ILE A 494 15.03 -4.08 18.13
N PHE A 495 15.92 -3.64 19.02
CA PHE A 495 16.55 -2.33 19.02
C PHE A 495 17.85 -2.36 18.25
N GLN A 496 17.95 -1.54 17.19
CA GLN A 496 19.15 -1.46 16.37
C GLN A 496 19.94 -0.17 16.65
N ARG A 497 21.27 -0.29 16.72
CA ARG A 497 22.15 0.88 16.82
C ARG A 497 22.03 1.74 15.56
N LYS A 498 22.01 3.06 15.75
CA LYS A 498 22.04 4.04 14.66
C LYS A 498 23.41 3.95 13.96
N ARG A 499 23.44 3.45 12.72
CA ARG A 499 24.63 3.48 11.86
C ARG A 499 24.99 4.90 11.43
#